data_AF-A0AAV8EE23-F1
#
_entry.id   AF-A0AAV8EE23-F1
#
_cell.length_a   1.000
_cell.length_b   1.000
_cell.length_c   1.000
_cell.angle_alpha   90.00
_cell.angle_beta   90.00
_cell.angle_gamma   90.00
#
_symmetry.space_group_name_H-M   'P 1'
#
loop_
_entity.id
_entity.type
_entity.pdbx_description
1 polymer ?
#
loop_
_entity_poly.entity_id
_entity_poly.type
_entity_poly.pdbx_seq_one_letter_code
_entity_poly.pdbx_strand_id
1 'polypeptide(L)'
;MIPGFNRSITFPMTQWPKKRAAYHVRSVSLPCELHPFIANLEGKIGVVQSWAAGADTSLASIEAGLSHIELLLLDVSEFLNHSATKTVLQHATASSECLLESFLYLVDSFGSMQSAMVTMKQHNFEVQSAFRRHDSPLIASSMKSQRRIEKELNHLAASLRATTKSLHLNFSSDASDAKIIEVLKEAIGTTSAASMVLLNRVVAVLAASSTVAASIASYTVRPFKMRSCNGEREMLSHVKFEELERCIDMVERGTDSVLRSLVNSRVLLLNIQSGLL
;
A
#
# COMPACT_ATOMS: atom_id res chain seq x y z
N MET A 1 54.15 -53.36 74.16
CA MET A 1 52.97 -53.05 73.34
C MET A 1 53.24 -51.76 72.57
N ILE A 2 53.42 -51.91 71.24
CA ILE A 2 53.05 -51.08 70.07
C ILE A 2 53.40 -49.55 70.05
N PRO A 3 53.88 -49.02 68.89
CA PRO A 3 54.59 -47.74 68.77
C PRO A 3 53.68 -46.59 68.29
N GLY A 4 54.18 -45.33 68.37
CA GLY A 4 53.43 -44.15 67.93
C GLY A 4 54.29 -43.10 67.22
N PHE A 5 54.38 -43.24 65.90
CA PHE A 5 54.85 -42.24 64.93
C PHE A 5 53.89 -41.03 64.92
N ASN A 6 54.39 -39.80 65.04
CA ASN A 6 53.65 -38.59 64.62
C ASN A 6 54.46 -37.89 63.52
N ARG A 7 54.11 -38.17 62.26
CA ARG A 7 54.50 -37.39 61.09
C ARG A 7 53.50 -36.24 60.92
N SER A 8 54.03 -35.05 60.66
CA SER A 8 53.29 -33.86 60.25
C SER A 8 52.41 -34.16 59.05
N ILE A 9 51.12 -33.86 59.16
CA ILE A 9 50.13 -34.05 58.10
C ILE A 9 50.10 -32.79 57.26
N THR A 10 50.70 -32.85 56.08
CA THR A 10 50.47 -31.89 54.99
C THR A 10 49.06 -32.13 54.46
N PHE A 11 48.20 -31.12 54.47
CA PHE A 11 46.87 -31.21 53.87
C PHE A 11 46.99 -31.38 52.35
N PRO A 12 46.35 -32.39 51.73
CA PRO A 12 46.26 -32.46 50.29
C PRO A 12 45.26 -31.39 49.79
N MET A 13 45.76 -30.54 48.90
CA MET A 13 44.96 -29.58 48.13
C MET A 13 43.91 -30.37 47.33
N THR A 14 42.65 -30.19 47.67
CA THR A 14 41.52 -30.79 46.96
C THR A 14 41.52 -30.21 45.54
N GLN A 15 41.67 -31.06 44.52
CA GLN A 15 41.55 -30.65 43.12
C GLN A 15 40.08 -30.35 42.84
N TRP A 16 39.76 -29.09 42.58
CA TRP A 16 38.43 -28.70 42.13
C TRP A 16 38.23 -29.22 40.70
N PRO A 17 37.11 -29.89 40.38
CA PRO A 17 36.86 -30.30 39.02
C PRO A 17 36.72 -29.04 38.15
N LYS A 18 37.51 -28.95 37.07
CA LYS A 18 37.38 -27.93 36.04
C LYS A 18 35.95 -28.02 35.48
N LYS A 19 35.06 -27.15 35.97
CA LYS A 19 33.73 -26.97 35.40
C LYS A 19 33.94 -26.49 33.97
N ARG A 20 33.49 -27.30 33.00
CA ARG A 20 33.39 -26.89 31.59
C ARG A 20 32.59 -25.60 31.57
N ALA A 21 33.16 -24.55 30.98
CA ALA A 21 32.46 -23.29 30.80
C ALA A 21 31.15 -23.59 30.05
N ALA A 22 30.03 -23.43 30.75
CA ALA A 22 28.72 -23.43 30.12
C ALA A 22 28.72 -22.23 29.19
N TYR A 23 28.73 -22.48 27.88
CA TYR A 23 28.47 -21.44 26.90
C TYR A 23 27.08 -20.88 27.22
N HIS A 24 27.02 -19.63 27.67
CA HIS A 24 25.78 -18.88 27.70
C HIS A 24 25.30 -18.78 26.25
N VAL A 25 24.33 -19.60 25.90
CA VAL A 25 23.46 -19.36 24.75
C VAL A 25 22.77 -18.04 25.05
N ARG A 26 23.30 -16.95 24.48
CA ARG A 26 22.67 -15.63 24.59
C ARG A 26 21.35 -15.73 23.83
N SER A 27 20.27 -15.50 24.56
CA SER A 27 18.93 -15.35 24.00
C SER A 27 19.00 -14.29 22.89
N VAL A 28 18.55 -14.66 21.69
CA VAL A 28 18.40 -13.74 20.55
C VAL A 28 17.09 -12.98 20.76
N SER A 29 17.05 -12.12 21.77
CA SER A 29 15.99 -11.11 21.86
C SER A 29 16.32 -10.01 20.85
N LEU A 30 15.35 -9.61 20.04
CA LEU A 30 15.48 -8.38 19.24
C LEU A 30 15.94 -7.23 20.16
N PRO A 31 16.74 -6.27 19.65
CA PRO A 31 17.02 -5.05 20.39
C PRO A 31 15.70 -4.47 20.88
N CYS A 32 15.58 -4.16 22.17
CA CYS A 32 14.36 -3.61 22.76
C CYS A 32 13.89 -2.33 22.02
N GLU A 33 14.78 -1.65 21.30
CA GLU A 33 14.53 -0.45 20.50
C GLU A 33 13.66 -0.69 19.26
N LEU A 34 13.71 -1.87 18.62
CA LEU A 34 12.92 -2.16 17.42
C LEU A 34 11.47 -2.60 17.71
N HIS A 35 11.24 -3.16 18.90
CA HIS A 35 9.94 -3.64 19.33
C HIS A 35 8.82 -2.58 19.24
N PRO A 36 8.98 -1.32 19.70
CA PRO A 36 7.94 -0.30 19.55
C PRO A 36 7.66 0.08 18.09
N PHE A 37 8.67 0.10 17.21
CA PHE A 37 8.49 0.40 15.79
C PHE A 37 7.71 -0.71 15.07
N ILE A 38 8.05 -1.97 15.33
CA ILE A 38 7.34 -3.12 14.77
C ILE A 38 5.88 -3.13 15.23
N ALA A 39 5.62 -2.93 16.52
CA ALA A 39 4.26 -2.89 17.05
C ALA A 39 3.43 -1.74 16.43
N ASN A 40 4.05 -0.59 16.20
CA ASN A 40 3.39 0.54 15.53
C ASN A 40 3.05 0.22 14.06
N LEU A 41 3.98 -0.38 13.31
CA LEU A 41 3.73 -0.83 11.93
C LEU A 41 2.61 -1.88 11.87
N GLU A 42 2.65 -2.90 12.73
CA GLU A 42 1.59 -3.92 12.84
C GLU A 42 0.23 -3.28 13.15
N GLY A 43 0.19 -2.28 14.03
CA GLY A 43 -1.00 -1.49 14.31
C GLY A 43 -1.55 -0.77 13.07
N LYS A 44 -0.69 -0.06 12.32
CA LYS A 44 -1.10 0.64 11.10
C LYS A 44 -1.50 -0.32 9.97
N ILE A 45 -0.84 -1.47 9.86
CA ILE A 45 -1.23 -2.55 8.96
C ILE A 45 -2.66 -2.98 9.29
N GLY A 46 -2.97 -3.24 10.55
CA GLY A 46 -4.31 -3.60 11.01
C GLY A 46 -5.35 -2.52 10.69
N VAL A 47 -5.02 -1.24 10.85
CA VAL A 47 -5.91 -0.12 10.47
C VAL A 47 -6.21 -0.14 8.97
N VAL A 48 -5.19 -0.26 8.12
CA VAL A 48 -5.36 -0.33 6.66
C VAL A 48 -6.20 -1.54 6.25
N GLN A 49 -5.93 -2.71 6.85
CA GLN A 49 -6.70 -3.94 6.59
C GLN A 49 -8.17 -3.79 7.02
N SER A 50 -8.43 -3.18 8.18
CA SER A 50 -9.80 -2.96 8.67
C SER A 50 -10.59 -2.01 7.76
N TRP A 51 -9.96 -0.96 7.25
CA TRP A 51 -10.53 -0.07 6.25
C TRP A 51 -10.82 -0.81 4.94
N ALA A 52 -9.87 -1.63 4.48
CA ALA A 52 -9.98 -2.38 3.23
C ALA A 52 -11.08 -3.45 3.27
N ALA A 53 -11.36 -4.01 4.45
CA ALA A 53 -12.46 -4.96 4.68
C ALA A 53 -13.85 -4.29 4.62
N GLY A 54 -13.93 -2.98 4.79
CA GLY A 54 -15.18 -2.22 4.67
C GLY A 54 -15.76 -2.22 3.26
N ALA A 55 -17.09 -2.12 3.17
CA ALA A 55 -17.82 -2.01 1.89
C ALA A 55 -18.13 -0.55 1.48
N ASP A 56 -17.69 0.44 2.28
CA ASP A 56 -17.99 1.84 2.02
C ASP A 56 -17.26 2.36 0.78
N THR A 57 -18.03 2.88 -0.18
CA THR A 57 -17.56 3.46 -1.45
C THR A 57 -17.62 4.98 -1.46
N SER A 58 -17.95 5.61 -0.32
CA SER A 58 -18.03 7.06 -0.20
C SER A 58 -16.69 7.75 -0.47
N LEU A 59 -16.73 9.00 -0.92
CA LEU A 59 -15.53 9.81 -1.12
C LEU A 59 -14.70 9.92 0.17
N ALA A 60 -15.34 10.08 1.32
CA ALA A 60 -14.66 10.11 2.62
C ALA A 60 -13.90 8.81 2.91
N SER A 61 -14.46 7.67 2.50
CA SER A 61 -13.79 6.37 2.62
C SER A 61 -12.57 6.26 1.71
N ILE A 62 -12.66 6.78 0.48
CA ILE A 62 -11.54 6.78 -0.47
C ILE A 62 -10.41 7.70 0.04
N GLU A 63 -10.76 8.89 0.56
CA GLU A 63 -9.81 9.82 1.19
C GLU A 63 -9.10 9.17 2.39
N ALA A 64 -9.86 8.57 3.31
CA ALA A 64 -9.31 7.86 4.46
C ALA A 64 -8.35 6.74 4.02
N GLY A 65 -8.71 5.99 2.96
CA GLY A 65 -7.86 4.96 2.38
C GLY A 65 -6.51 5.47 1.91
N LEU A 66 -6.52 6.58 1.15
CA LEU A 66 -5.29 7.24 0.68
C LEU A 66 -4.44 7.69 1.86
N SER A 67 -5.03 8.33 2.86
CA SER A 67 -4.31 8.76 4.07
C SER A 67 -3.75 7.59 4.88
N HIS A 68 -4.48 6.49 5.02
CA HIS A 68 -3.99 5.30 5.73
C HIS A 68 -2.80 4.65 5.00
N ILE A 69 -2.85 4.57 3.67
CA ILE A 69 -1.73 4.07 2.86
C ILE A 69 -0.50 4.98 3.00
N GLU A 70 -0.70 6.30 2.88
CA GLU A 70 0.37 7.28 3.06
C GLU A 70 1.05 7.16 4.44
N LEU A 71 0.25 7.14 5.51
CA LEU A 71 0.75 7.05 6.89
C LEU A 71 1.48 5.73 7.18
N LEU A 72 1.08 4.63 6.52
CA LEU A 72 1.81 3.36 6.60
C LEU A 72 3.16 3.46 5.88
N LEU A 73 3.20 4.06 4.69
CA LEU A 73 4.44 4.20 3.91
C LEU A 73 5.44 5.17 4.53
N LEU A 74 4.96 6.21 5.23
CA LEU A 74 5.81 7.10 6.01
C LEU A 74 6.50 6.34 7.15
N ASP A 75 5.77 5.50 7.88
CA ASP A 75 6.36 4.67 8.94
C ASP A 75 7.29 3.60 8.38
N VAL A 76 6.99 3.06 7.19
CA VAL A 76 7.93 2.17 6.49
C VAL A 76 9.22 2.91 6.17
N SER A 77 9.16 4.16 5.69
CA SER A 77 10.36 4.99 5.47
C SER A 77 11.15 5.22 6.76
N GLU A 78 10.47 5.53 7.87
CA GLU A 78 11.11 5.71 9.18
C GLU A 78 11.77 4.42 9.66
N PHE A 79 11.07 3.29 9.53
CA PHE A 79 11.57 1.97 9.89
C PHE A 79 12.78 1.55 9.05
N LEU A 80 12.78 1.83 7.75
CA LEU A 80 13.93 1.62 6.85
C LEU A 80 15.14 2.48 7.26
N ASN A 81 14.92 3.66 7.85
CA ASN A 81 16.00 4.54 8.26
C ASN A 81 16.70 4.10 9.57
N HIS A 82 16.08 3.21 10.34
CA HIS A 82 16.63 2.69 11.60
C HIS A 82 17.88 1.83 11.36
N SER A 83 18.94 2.05 12.15
CA SER A 83 20.26 1.41 11.97
C SER A 83 20.18 -0.13 11.92
N ALA A 84 19.45 -0.74 12.85
CA ALA A 84 19.27 -2.19 12.87
C ALA A 84 18.53 -2.74 11.63
N THR A 85 17.57 -2.00 11.07
CA THR A 85 16.89 -2.37 9.82
C THR A 85 17.86 -2.29 8.64
N LYS A 86 18.69 -1.23 8.59
CA LYS A 86 19.72 -1.05 7.56
C LYS A 86 20.72 -2.20 7.55
N THR A 87 21.25 -2.57 8.72
CA THR A 87 22.25 -3.66 8.82
C THR A 87 21.68 -4.99 8.33
N VAL A 88 20.41 -5.28 8.65
CA VAL A 88 19.75 -6.50 8.18
C VAL A 88 19.57 -6.48 6.67
N LEU A 89 19.09 -5.38 6.10
CA LEU A 89 18.83 -5.25 4.66
C LEU A 89 20.11 -5.20 3.82
N GLN A 90 21.24 -4.74 4.39
CA GLN A 90 22.56 -4.82 3.75
C GLN A 90 23.01 -6.26 3.54
N HIS A 91 22.68 -7.17 4.46
CA HIS A 91 23.03 -8.58 4.36
C HIS A 91 21.98 -9.40 3.62
N ALA A 92 20.70 -9.02 3.70
CA ALA A 92 19.57 -9.69 3.04
C ALA A 92 19.34 -9.19 1.61
N THR A 93 20.33 -9.39 0.72
CA THR A 93 20.31 -8.85 -0.65
C THR A 93 19.08 -9.28 -1.45
N ALA A 94 18.72 -10.56 -1.42
CA ALA A 94 17.55 -11.09 -2.13
C ALA A 94 16.22 -10.48 -1.64
N SER A 95 16.06 -10.30 -0.33
CA SER A 95 14.86 -9.65 0.24
C SER A 95 14.81 -8.18 -0.13
N SER A 96 15.95 -7.48 -0.10
CA SER A 96 16.03 -6.08 -0.49
C SER A 96 15.73 -5.86 -1.99
N GLU A 97 16.22 -6.74 -2.87
CA GLU A 97 15.86 -6.71 -4.29
C GLU A 97 14.35 -6.93 -4.50
N CYS A 98 13.76 -7.89 -3.78
CA CYS A 98 12.31 -8.13 -3.83
C CYS A 98 11.50 -6.91 -3.34
N LEU A 99 11.96 -6.26 -2.26
CA LEU A 99 11.34 -5.03 -1.75
C LEU A 99 11.46 -3.89 -2.77
N LEU A 100 12.62 -3.71 -3.41
CA LEU A 100 12.83 -2.70 -4.46
C LEU A 100 11.89 -2.90 -5.65
N GLU A 101 11.74 -4.14 -6.10
CA GLU A 101 10.81 -4.50 -7.17
C GLU A 101 9.37 -4.21 -6.76
N SER A 102 9.01 -4.52 -5.50
CA SER A 102 7.68 -4.22 -4.96
C SER A 102 7.38 -2.71 -4.94
N PHE A 103 8.34 -1.90 -4.49
CA PHE A 103 8.20 -0.44 -4.48
C PHE A 103 8.09 0.11 -5.90
N LEU A 104 8.92 -0.37 -6.83
CA LEU A 104 8.88 0.05 -8.24
C LEU A 104 7.51 -0.27 -8.85
N TYR A 105 7.02 -1.49 -8.65
CA TYR A 105 5.72 -1.92 -9.14
C TYR A 105 4.57 -1.05 -8.60
N LEU A 106 4.63 -0.69 -7.30
CA LEU A 106 3.66 0.23 -6.72
C LEU A 106 3.77 1.64 -7.31
N VAL A 107 4.99 2.17 -7.49
CA VAL A 107 5.20 3.47 -8.14
C VAL A 107 4.60 3.49 -9.54
N ASP A 108 4.85 2.47 -10.35
CA ASP A 108 4.31 2.35 -11.71
C ASP A 108 2.78 2.25 -11.71
N SER A 109 2.22 1.54 -10.72
CA SER A 109 0.77 1.39 -10.56
C SER A 109 0.10 2.71 -10.18
N PHE A 110 0.64 3.42 -9.18
CA PHE A 110 0.12 4.72 -8.78
C PHE A 110 0.32 5.79 -9.87
N GLY A 111 1.43 5.72 -10.63
CA GLY A 111 1.65 6.58 -11.79
C GLY A 111 0.65 6.32 -12.91
N SER A 112 0.36 5.05 -13.20
CA SER A 112 -0.67 4.65 -14.18
C SER A 112 -2.07 5.11 -13.75
N MET A 113 -2.40 4.98 -12.45
CA MET A 113 -3.64 5.49 -11.87
C MET A 113 -3.74 7.02 -12.01
N GLN A 114 -2.67 7.76 -11.70
CA GLN A 114 -2.65 9.22 -11.81
C GLN A 114 -2.86 9.67 -13.26
N SER A 115 -2.19 9.04 -14.22
CA SER A 115 -2.37 9.31 -15.66
C SER A 115 -3.82 9.05 -16.12
N ALA A 116 -4.42 7.95 -15.66
CA ALA A 116 -5.81 7.62 -15.92
C ALA A 116 -6.77 8.66 -15.32
N MET A 117 -6.49 9.17 -14.12
CA MET A 117 -7.30 10.23 -13.47
C MET A 117 -7.25 11.56 -14.22
N VAL A 118 -6.07 11.99 -14.68
CA VAL A 118 -5.91 13.19 -15.51
C VAL A 118 -6.72 13.07 -16.80
N THR A 119 -6.66 11.91 -17.44
CA THR A 119 -7.43 11.64 -18.67
C THR A 119 -8.94 11.59 -18.40
N MET A 120 -9.35 11.03 -17.25
CA MET A 120 -10.76 10.99 -16.81
C MET A 120 -11.30 12.40 -16.58
N LYS A 121 -10.51 13.28 -15.97
CA LYS A 121 -10.83 14.68 -15.73
C LYS A 121 -11.19 15.40 -17.03
N GLN A 122 -10.35 15.23 -18.04
CA GLN A 122 -10.57 15.79 -19.37
C GLN A 122 -11.89 15.31 -19.97
N HIS A 123 -12.15 14.00 -19.96
CA HIS A 123 -13.41 13.46 -20.51
C HIS A 123 -14.64 13.83 -19.69
N ASN A 124 -14.52 14.02 -18.37
CA ASN A 124 -15.62 14.51 -17.55
C ASN A 124 -16.03 15.94 -17.96
N PHE A 125 -15.06 16.83 -18.18
CA PHE A 125 -15.34 18.18 -18.70
C PHE A 125 -15.96 18.13 -20.11
N GLU A 126 -15.46 17.26 -20.99
CA GLU A 126 -16.03 17.08 -22.33
C GLU A 126 -17.49 16.64 -22.26
N VAL A 127 -17.80 15.62 -21.46
CA VAL A 127 -19.17 15.12 -21.26
C VAL A 127 -20.07 16.25 -20.75
N GLN A 128 -19.67 16.98 -19.71
CA GLN A 128 -20.45 18.12 -19.21
C GLN A 128 -20.68 19.20 -20.26
N SER A 129 -19.64 19.54 -21.04
CA SER A 129 -19.75 20.55 -22.10
C SER A 129 -20.68 20.10 -23.23
N ALA A 130 -20.64 18.80 -23.58
CA ALA A 130 -21.48 18.19 -24.59
C ALA A 130 -22.94 18.14 -24.14
N PHE A 131 -23.20 17.90 -22.85
CA PHE A 131 -24.53 18.04 -22.26
C PHE A 131 -25.10 19.45 -22.40
N ARG A 132 -24.31 20.49 -22.10
CA ARG A 132 -24.74 21.90 -22.25
C ARG A 132 -25.03 22.28 -23.71
N ARG A 133 -24.36 21.64 -24.66
CA ARG A 133 -24.53 21.86 -26.10
C ARG A 133 -25.60 20.95 -26.73
N HIS A 134 -26.15 20.00 -25.97
CA HIS A 134 -27.01 18.92 -26.47
C HIS A 134 -26.39 18.12 -27.63
N ASP A 135 -25.06 17.97 -27.61
CA ASP A 135 -24.28 17.28 -28.65
C ASP A 135 -24.25 15.77 -28.38
N SER A 136 -25.31 15.08 -28.80
CA SER A 136 -25.48 13.64 -28.59
C SER A 136 -24.31 12.76 -29.09
N PRO A 137 -23.71 12.97 -30.29
CA PRO A 137 -22.58 12.15 -30.72
C PRO A 137 -21.33 12.40 -29.87
N LEU A 138 -21.06 13.65 -29.45
CA LEU A 138 -19.94 13.95 -28.57
C LEU A 138 -20.11 13.28 -27.19
N ILE A 139 -21.31 13.37 -26.58
CA ILE A 139 -21.64 12.66 -25.33
C ILE A 139 -21.36 11.16 -25.46
N ALA A 140 -21.84 10.53 -26.54
CA ALA A 140 -21.65 9.11 -26.76
C ALA A 140 -20.17 8.72 -26.95
N SER A 141 -19.36 9.60 -27.56
CA SER A 141 -17.94 9.36 -27.77
C SER A 141 -17.12 9.51 -26.48
N SER A 142 -17.32 10.57 -25.70
CA SER A 142 -16.61 10.79 -24.42
C SER A 142 -17.03 9.78 -23.35
N MET A 143 -18.28 9.29 -23.37
CA MET A 143 -18.66 8.17 -22.50
C MET A 143 -17.93 6.86 -22.86
N LYS A 144 -17.66 6.62 -24.15
CA LYS A 144 -16.88 5.45 -24.57
C LYS A 144 -15.44 5.55 -24.07
N SER A 145 -14.85 6.74 -24.02
CA SER A 145 -13.51 6.93 -23.45
C SER A 145 -13.51 6.78 -21.94
N GLN A 146 -14.52 7.30 -21.22
CA GLN A 146 -14.66 7.06 -19.76
C GLN A 146 -14.71 5.56 -19.43
N ARG A 147 -15.47 4.78 -20.20
CA ARG A 147 -15.52 3.31 -20.05
C ARG A 147 -14.20 2.61 -20.39
N ARG A 148 -13.34 3.19 -21.24
CA ARG A 148 -12.00 2.64 -21.48
C ARG A 148 -11.12 2.84 -20.26
N ILE A 149 -11.15 4.03 -19.67
CA ILE A 149 -10.42 4.34 -18.44
C ILE A 149 -10.89 3.44 -17.28
N GLU A 150 -12.21 3.25 -17.12
CA GLU A 150 -12.75 2.30 -16.14
C GLU A 150 -12.16 0.89 -16.32
N LYS A 151 -12.02 0.41 -17.56
CA LYS A 151 -11.40 -0.89 -17.85
C LYS A 151 -9.91 -0.92 -17.55
N GLU A 152 -9.19 0.15 -17.85
CA GLU A 152 -7.77 0.29 -17.54
C GLU A 152 -7.53 0.24 -16.03
N LEU A 153 -8.34 0.94 -15.24
CA LEU A 153 -8.26 0.91 -13.77
C LEU A 153 -8.63 -0.46 -13.18
N ASN A 154 -9.64 -1.13 -13.74
CA ASN A 154 -9.98 -2.51 -13.35
C ASN A 154 -8.85 -3.49 -13.69
N HIS A 155 -8.21 -3.33 -14.86
CA HIS A 155 -7.05 -4.13 -15.24
C HIS A 155 -5.89 -3.88 -14.28
N LEU A 156 -5.62 -2.62 -13.93
CA LEU A 156 -4.60 -2.26 -12.96
C LEU A 156 -4.87 -2.89 -11.58
N ALA A 157 -6.12 -2.86 -11.11
CA ALA A 157 -6.51 -3.52 -9.86
C ALA A 157 -6.32 -5.06 -9.92
N ALA A 158 -6.57 -5.68 -11.08
CA ALA A 158 -6.32 -7.10 -11.29
C ALA A 158 -4.82 -7.43 -11.32
N SER A 159 -4.00 -6.58 -11.94
CA SER A 159 -2.54 -6.70 -11.95
C SER A 159 -1.97 -6.60 -10.52
N LEU A 160 -2.42 -5.62 -9.73
CA LEU A 160 -2.02 -5.46 -8.31
C LEU A 160 -2.32 -6.72 -7.50
N ARG A 161 -3.46 -7.38 -7.75
CA ARG A 161 -3.80 -8.64 -7.09
C ARG A 161 -2.83 -9.77 -7.45
N ALA A 162 -2.42 -9.85 -8.72
CA ALA A 162 -1.51 -10.89 -9.20
C ALA A 162 -0.09 -10.70 -8.64
N THR A 163 0.41 -9.47 -8.65
CA THR A 163 1.75 -9.16 -8.12
C THR A 163 1.82 -9.32 -6.61
N THR A 164 0.80 -8.90 -5.85
CA THR A 164 0.76 -9.12 -4.39
C THR A 164 0.94 -10.60 -4.04
N LYS A 165 0.30 -11.50 -4.81
CA LYS A 165 0.46 -12.95 -4.63
C LYS A 165 1.87 -13.41 -4.97
N SER A 166 2.45 -12.91 -6.04
CA SER A 166 3.82 -13.26 -6.44
C SER A 166 4.86 -12.75 -5.45
N LEU A 167 4.71 -11.52 -4.94
CA LEU A 167 5.56 -10.96 -3.89
C LEU A 167 5.52 -11.81 -2.64
N HIS A 168 4.35 -12.35 -2.28
CA HIS A 168 4.25 -13.24 -1.13
C HIS A 168 5.08 -14.54 -1.26
N LEU A 169 5.33 -15.01 -2.50
CA LEU A 169 6.05 -16.25 -2.80
C LEU A 169 7.58 -16.09 -2.87
N ASN A 170 8.08 -14.87 -3.16
CA ASN A 170 9.49 -14.66 -3.47
C ASN A 170 10.40 -14.36 -2.25
N PHE A 171 9.83 -14.15 -1.06
CA PHE A 171 10.62 -13.94 0.16
C PHE A 171 11.08 -15.27 0.76
N SER A 172 12.37 -15.58 0.60
CA SER A 172 13.08 -16.62 1.36
C SER A 172 13.46 -16.07 2.75
N SER A 173 13.15 -16.79 3.82
CA SER A 173 13.45 -16.37 5.19
C SER A 173 14.73 -17.04 5.69
N ASP A 174 15.82 -16.28 5.81
CA ASP A 174 16.96 -16.68 6.65
C ASP A 174 16.69 -16.32 8.12
N ALA A 175 17.14 -17.20 9.02
CA ALA A 175 16.56 -17.36 10.36
C ALA A 175 16.96 -16.30 11.41
N SER A 176 17.89 -15.38 11.15
CA SER A 176 18.35 -14.43 12.18
C SER A 176 17.52 -13.14 12.26
N ASP A 177 16.94 -12.67 11.16
CA ASP A 177 16.28 -11.36 11.06
C ASP A 177 14.91 -11.39 10.38
N ALA A 178 14.30 -12.58 10.36
CA ALA A 178 13.03 -12.88 9.70
C ALA A 178 11.92 -11.89 10.04
N LYS A 179 11.86 -11.38 11.29
CA LYS A 179 10.77 -10.51 11.75
C LYS A 179 10.78 -9.12 11.09
N ILE A 180 11.95 -8.52 10.87
CA ILE A 180 12.06 -7.20 10.21
C ILE A 180 11.59 -7.29 8.77
N ILE A 181 12.06 -8.32 8.07
CA ILE A 181 11.72 -8.58 6.66
C ILE A 181 10.24 -8.95 6.53
N GLU A 182 9.71 -9.75 7.46
CA GLU A 182 8.29 -10.14 7.51
C GLU A 182 7.38 -8.93 7.67
N VAL A 183 7.67 -8.03 8.60
CA VAL A 183 6.85 -6.82 8.84
C VAL A 183 6.88 -5.88 7.62
N LEU A 184 8.05 -5.70 6.98
CA LEU A 184 8.17 -4.92 5.74
C LEU A 184 7.36 -5.54 4.59
N LYS A 185 7.46 -6.86 4.42
CA LYS A 185 6.70 -7.62 3.43
C LYS A 185 5.20 -7.46 3.68
N GLU A 186 4.75 -7.57 4.93
CA GLU A 186 3.35 -7.43 5.29
C GLU A 186 2.85 -6.00 5.06
N ALA A 187 3.64 -4.98 5.38
CA ALA A 187 3.31 -3.58 5.14
C ALA A 187 3.11 -3.29 3.64
N ILE A 188 4.02 -3.76 2.80
CA ILE A 188 3.95 -3.56 1.34
C ILE A 188 2.82 -4.40 0.73
N GLY A 189 2.65 -5.64 1.18
CA GLY A 189 1.54 -6.50 0.76
C GLY A 189 0.17 -5.88 1.10
N THR A 190 0.06 -5.32 2.30
CA THR A 190 -1.13 -4.60 2.77
C THR A 190 -1.35 -3.33 1.96
N THR A 191 -0.31 -2.55 1.66
CA THR A 191 -0.38 -1.37 0.79
C THR A 191 -0.90 -1.73 -0.60
N SER A 192 -0.39 -2.80 -1.20
CA SER A 192 -0.83 -3.27 -2.51
C SER A 192 -2.28 -3.74 -2.51
N ALA A 193 -2.68 -4.52 -1.50
CA ALA A 193 -4.06 -4.98 -1.34
C ALA A 193 -5.04 -3.81 -1.11
N ALA A 194 -4.66 -2.83 -0.29
CA ALA A 194 -5.42 -1.62 -0.03
C ALA A 194 -5.57 -0.75 -1.30
N SER A 195 -4.50 -0.62 -2.08
CA SER A 195 -4.50 0.11 -3.36
C SER A 195 -5.47 -0.51 -4.38
N MET A 196 -5.56 -1.84 -4.40
CA MET A 196 -6.57 -2.54 -5.21
C MET A 196 -8.00 -2.22 -4.73
N VAL A 197 -8.25 -2.21 -3.42
CA VAL A 197 -9.58 -1.83 -2.88
C VAL A 197 -9.91 -0.39 -3.24
N LEU A 198 -8.95 0.53 -3.09
CA LEU A 198 -9.05 1.94 -3.48
C LEU A 198 -9.47 2.07 -4.95
N LEU A 199 -8.76 1.41 -5.87
CA LEU A 199 -9.05 1.43 -7.30
C LEU A 199 -10.47 0.96 -7.61
N ASN A 200 -10.92 -0.14 -6.98
CA ASN A 200 -12.28 -0.64 -7.18
C ASN A 200 -13.35 0.35 -6.70
N ARG A 201 -13.10 1.07 -5.59
CA ARG A 201 -14.00 2.11 -5.08
C ARG A 201 -14.03 3.33 -6.02
N VAL A 202 -12.87 3.77 -6.52
CA VAL A 202 -12.77 4.84 -7.52
C VAL A 202 -13.53 4.46 -8.79
N VAL A 203 -13.33 3.25 -9.32
CA VAL A 203 -14.08 2.74 -10.48
C VAL A 203 -15.58 2.74 -10.23
N ALA A 204 -16.05 2.42 -9.02
CA ALA A 204 -17.48 2.47 -8.70
C ALA A 204 -18.06 3.90 -8.80
N VAL A 205 -17.31 4.91 -8.33
CA VAL A 205 -17.70 6.32 -8.46
C VAL A 205 -17.74 6.75 -9.93
N LEU A 206 -16.73 6.36 -10.72
CA LEU A 206 -16.68 6.61 -12.16
C LEU A 206 -17.88 5.98 -12.89
N ALA A 207 -18.16 4.70 -12.62
CA ALA A 207 -19.27 3.97 -13.23
C ALA A 207 -20.63 4.58 -12.89
N ALA A 208 -20.81 5.05 -11.64
CA ALA A 208 -22.03 5.74 -11.23
C ALA A 208 -22.28 7.02 -12.06
N SER A 209 -21.23 7.80 -12.34
CA SER A 209 -21.31 8.97 -13.23
C SER A 209 -21.63 8.57 -14.69
N SER A 210 -20.92 7.57 -15.22
CA SER A 210 -21.13 7.05 -16.58
C SER A 210 -22.55 6.53 -16.82
N THR A 211 -23.16 5.86 -15.84
CA THR A 211 -24.54 5.34 -15.95
C THR A 211 -25.59 6.45 -15.97
N VAL A 212 -25.39 7.52 -15.21
CA VAL A 212 -26.27 8.70 -15.23
C VAL A 212 -26.15 9.42 -16.57
N ALA A 213 -24.94 9.58 -17.10
CA ALA A 213 -24.71 10.16 -18.43
C ALA A 213 -25.45 9.36 -19.53
N ALA A 214 -25.35 8.03 -19.51
CA ALA A 214 -26.04 7.14 -20.47
C ALA A 214 -27.56 7.30 -20.44
N SER A 215 -28.09 7.42 -19.23
CA SER A 215 -29.51 7.57 -18.97
C SER A 215 -30.07 8.90 -19.46
N ILE A 216 -29.25 9.92 -19.69
CA ILE A 216 -29.70 11.20 -20.27
C ILE A 216 -29.54 11.19 -21.78
N ALA A 217 -28.40 10.70 -22.28
CA ALA A 217 -28.11 10.62 -23.71
C ALA A 217 -29.17 9.81 -24.50
N SER A 218 -29.73 8.76 -23.89
CA SER A 218 -30.79 7.96 -24.51
C SER A 218 -32.13 8.71 -24.67
N TYR A 219 -32.36 9.77 -23.88
CA TYR A 219 -33.59 10.57 -23.92
C TYR A 219 -33.47 11.76 -24.84
N THR A 220 -32.28 12.36 -24.96
CA THR A 220 -32.02 13.43 -25.94
C THR A 220 -32.16 12.94 -27.39
N VAL A 221 -32.03 11.64 -27.64
CA VAL A 221 -32.26 11.01 -28.96
C VAL A 221 -33.75 10.70 -29.21
N ARG A 222 -34.62 10.74 -28.20
CA ARG A 222 -36.08 10.49 -28.33
C ARG A 222 -36.89 11.75 -28.00
N PRO A 223 -37.11 12.66 -28.97
CA PRO A 223 -37.63 13.99 -28.68
C PRO A 223 -39.12 14.08 -28.30
N PHE A 224 -39.87 12.96 -28.22
CA PHE A 224 -41.33 13.03 -28.38
C PHE A 224 -42.22 12.91 -27.13
N LYS A 225 -41.76 12.82 -25.85
CA LYS A 225 -42.77 12.69 -24.76
C LYS A 225 -42.55 13.19 -23.32
N MET A 226 -41.43 13.77 -22.90
CA MET A 226 -41.30 14.04 -21.44
C MET A 226 -40.47 15.28 -21.09
N ARG A 227 -41.01 16.47 -21.34
CA ARG A 227 -40.40 17.74 -20.89
C ARG A 227 -40.49 17.96 -19.37
N SER A 228 -41.40 17.27 -18.68
CA SER A 228 -41.64 17.43 -17.23
C SER A 228 -40.63 16.73 -16.32
N CYS A 229 -39.83 15.78 -16.82
CA CYS A 229 -38.85 15.01 -16.02
C CYS A 229 -37.38 15.36 -16.34
N ASN A 230 -37.13 16.34 -17.21
CA ASN A 230 -35.77 16.71 -17.61
C ASN A 230 -35.00 17.38 -16.47
N GLY A 231 -35.64 18.28 -15.71
CA GLY A 231 -34.98 19.08 -14.67
C GLY A 231 -34.36 18.24 -13.54
N GLU A 232 -35.10 17.24 -13.02
CA GLU A 232 -34.59 16.37 -11.95
C GLU A 232 -33.42 15.51 -12.42
N ARG A 233 -33.42 15.06 -13.68
CA ARG A 233 -32.36 14.21 -14.23
C ARG A 233 -31.12 15.00 -14.62
N GLU A 234 -31.29 16.19 -15.16
CA GLU A 234 -30.21 17.15 -15.40
C GLU A 234 -29.54 17.53 -14.06
N MET A 235 -30.32 17.83 -13.03
CA MET A 235 -29.83 18.05 -11.65
C MET A 235 -29.03 16.84 -11.14
N LEU A 236 -29.56 15.61 -11.27
CA LEU A 236 -28.87 14.39 -10.88
C LEU A 236 -27.53 14.22 -11.60
N SER A 237 -27.44 14.53 -12.90
CA SER A 237 -26.18 14.46 -13.63
C SER A 237 -25.18 15.49 -13.18
N HIS A 238 -25.59 16.73 -12.94
CA HIS A 238 -24.72 17.76 -12.41
C HIS A 238 -24.13 17.34 -11.06
N VAL A 239 -24.96 16.80 -10.16
CA VAL A 239 -24.48 16.27 -8.87
C VAL A 239 -23.48 15.13 -9.06
N LYS A 240 -23.73 14.19 -9.97
CA LYS A 240 -22.81 13.06 -10.21
C LYS A 240 -21.51 13.46 -10.90
N PHE A 241 -21.55 14.42 -11.81
CA PHE A 241 -20.34 14.94 -12.42
C PHE A 241 -19.49 15.72 -11.42
N GLU A 242 -20.11 16.50 -10.54
CA GLU A 242 -19.42 17.24 -9.48
C GLU A 242 -18.84 16.29 -8.41
N GLU A 243 -19.57 15.23 -8.06
CA GLU A 243 -19.06 14.15 -7.19
C GLU A 243 -17.85 13.45 -7.83
N LEU A 244 -17.90 13.18 -9.14
CA LEU A 244 -16.77 12.63 -9.89
C LEU A 244 -15.57 13.59 -9.92
N GLU A 245 -15.77 14.89 -10.14
CA GLU A 245 -14.68 15.89 -10.08
C GLU A 245 -14.00 15.92 -8.72
N ARG A 246 -14.79 15.97 -7.65
CA ARG A 246 -14.26 15.91 -6.28
C ARG A 246 -13.45 14.63 -6.05
N CYS A 247 -13.95 13.50 -6.54
CA CYS A 247 -13.26 12.22 -6.44
C CYS A 247 -11.91 12.25 -7.19
N ILE A 248 -11.90 12.74 -8.43
CA ILE A 248 -10.68 12.87 -9.25
C ILE A 248 -9.65 13.76 -8.56
N ASP A 249 -10.04 14.96 -8.13
CA ASP A 249 -9.15 15.92 -7.49
C ASP A 249 -8.55 15.37 -6.18
N MET A 250 -9.36 14.67 -5.40
CA MET A 250 -8.94 14.00 -4.18
C MET A 250 -7.94 12.86 -4.46
N VAL A 251 -8.23 12.02 -5.45
CA VAL A 251 -7.33 10.93 -5.86
C VAL A 251 -6.03 11.48 -6.43
N GLU A 252 -6.05 12.51 -7.28
CA GLU A 252 -4.86 13.18 -7.80
C GLU A 252 -3.93 13.65 -6.66
N ARG A 253 -4.49 14.33 -5.64
CA ARG A 253 -3.70 14.78 -4.48
C ARG A 253 -3.18 13.64 -3.62
N GLY A 254 -4.03 12.67 -3.28
CA GLY A 254 -3.63 11.57 -2.41
C GLY A 254 -2.60 10.65 -3.08
N THR A 255 -2.76 10.36 -4.37
CA THR A 255 -1.81 9.52 -5.13
C THR A 255 -0.45 10.18 -5.27
N ASP A 256 -0.40 11.50 -5.44
CA ASP A 256 0.84 12.28 -5.45
C ASP A 256 1.60 12.17 -4.13
N SER A 257 0.90 12.22 -2.98
CA SER A 257 1.55 12.00 -1.68
C SER A 257 2.07 10.57 -1.51
N VAL A 258 1.26 9.57 -1.88
CA VAL A 258 1.66 8.15 -1.83
C VAL A 258 2.87 7.88 -2.73
N LEU A 259 2.89 8.44 -3.95
CA LEU A 259 4.02 8.33 -4.87
C LEU A 259 5.31 8.89 -4.27
N ARG A 260 5.25 10.06 -3.62
CA ARG A 260 6.42 10.62 -2.92
C ARG A 260 6.94 9.68 -1.83
N SER A 261 6.06 9.13 -1.01
CA SER A 261 6.44 8.18 0.06
C SER A 261 7.01 6.87 -0.47
N LEU A 262 6.47 6.34 -1.57
CA LEU A 262 7.00 5.14 -2.24
C LEU A 262 8.39 5.39 -2.84
N VAL A 263 8.56 6.49 -3.56
CA VAL A 263 9.85 6.87 -4.16
C VAL A 263 10.88 7.10 -3.06
N ASN A 264 10.51 7.79 -1.98
CA ASN A 264 11.40 8.00 -0.82
C ASN A 264 11.84 6.67 -0.20
N SER A 265 10.91 5.77 0.09
CA SER A 265 11.21 4.43 0.62
C SER A 265 12.16 3.65 -0.30
N ARG A 266 11.94 3.71 -1.61
CA ARG A 266 12.79 3.05 -2.61
C ARG A 266 14.19 3.64 -2.65
N VAL A 267 14.34 4.97 -2.60
CA VAL A 267 15.65 5.65 -2.56
C VAL A 267 16.39 5.30 -1.28
N LEU A 268 15.71 5.29 -0.12
CA LEU A 268 16.31 4.84 1.14
C LEU A 268 16.86 3.42 1.01
N LEU A 269 16.09 2.50 0.44
CA LEU A 269 16.52 1.12 0.26
C LEU A 269 17.70 0.97 -0.71
N LEU A 270 17.72 1.73 -1.82
CA LEU A 270 18.87 1.77 -2.74
C LEU A 270 20.13 2.31 -2.06
N ASN A 271 20.00 3.33 -1.22
CA ASN A 271 21.13 3.90 -0.50
C ASN A 271 21.70 2.91 0.53
N ILE A 272 20.84 2.14 1.20
CA ILE A 272 21.23 1.06 2.11
C ILE A 272 22.05 0.00 1.37
N GLN A 273 21.59 -0.43 0.17
CA GLN A 273 22.32 -1.41 -0.65
C GLN A 273 23.63 -0.87 -1.22
N SER A 274 23.69 0.43 -1.53
CA SER A 274 24.88 1.07 -2.09
C SER A 274 25.94 1.43 -1.05
N GLY A 275 25.63 1.28 0.26
CA GLY A 275 26.51 1.69 1.35
C GLY A 275 26.69 3.21 1.48
N LEU A 276 25.73 3.99 0.98
CA LEU A 276 25.77 5.46 0.98
C LEU A 276 25.17 6.10 2.26
N LEU A 277 24.66 5.27 3.19
CA LEU A 277 24.08 5.63 4.50
C LEU A 277 24.65 4.73 5.60
#